data_AF-A0A497PC24-F1
#
_entry.id   AF-A0A497PC24-F1
#
_cell.length_a   1.000
_cell.length_b   1.000
_cell.length_c   1.000
_cell.angle_alpha   90.00
_cell.angle_beta   90.00
_cell.angle_gamma   90.00
#
_symmetry.space_group_name_H-M   'P 1'
#
loop_
_entity.id
_entity.type
_entity.pdbx_description
1 polymer ?
#
loop_
_entity_poly.entity_id
_entity_poly.type
_entity_poly.pdbx_seq_one_letter_code
_entity_poly.pdbx_strand_id
1 'polypeptide(L)'
;YVWIFIKAVEQSCMYKFVKPSQLTEGDWIAKDIVVGKKRIAGPKDLGIEKKQIHELIELYKQKKVNKVLIKQGIPFVPSFLIAFIVSIIYGNLLPFVI
;
A
#
# COMPACT_ATOMS: atom_id res chain seq x y z
N TYR A 1 -20.87 -1.82 14.48
CA TYR A 1 -20.88 -0.74 13.46
C TYR A 1 -19.49 -0.19 13.14
N VAL A 2 -18.70 0.25 14.13
CA VAL A 2 -17.36 0.85 13.88
C VAL A 2 -16.43 -0.06 13.06
N TRP A 3 -16.32 -1.35 13.39
CA TRP A 3 -15.49 -2.29 12.63
C TRP A 3 -15.91 -2.41 11.15
N ILE A 4 -17.21 -2.46 10.89
CA ILE A 4 -17.77 -2.53 9.54
C ILE A 4 -17.42 -1.26 8.77
N PHE A 5 -17.56 -0.10 9.41
CA PHE A 5 -17.17 1.19 8.81
C PHE A 5 -15.68 1.24 8.49
N ILE A 6 -14.80 0.83 9.41
CA ILE A 6 -13.35 0.77 9.16
C ILE A 6 -13.04 -0.15 7.98
N LYS A 7 -13.65 -1.33 7.93
CA LYS A 7 -13.46 -2.27 6.82
C LYS A 7 -14.01 -1.74 5.49
N ALA A 8 -15.13 -1.03 5.51
CA ALA A 8 -15.67 -0.38 4.32
C ALA A 8 -14.70 0.70 3.80
N VAL A 9 -14.20 1.58 4.68
CA VAL A 9 -13.20 2.61 4.32
C VAL A 9 -11.91 1.96 3.80
N GLU A 10 -11.40 0.93 4.47
CA GLU A 10 -10.23 0.19 4.03
C GLU A 10 -10.44 -0.35 2.59
N GLN A 11 -11.55 -1.04 2.34
CA GLN A 11 -11.86 -1.62 1.02
C GLN A 11 -12.06 -0.56 -0.07
N SER A 12 -12.74 0.55 0.24
CA SER A 12 -13.08 1.58 -0.74
C SER A 12 -11.93 2.55 -1.03
N CYS A 13 -11.10 2.86 -0.04
CA CYS A 13 -10.11 3.94 -0.14
C CYS A 13 -8.67 3.45 -0.23
N MET A 14 -8.34 2.29 0.37
CA MET A 14 -6.95 1.80 0.42
C MET A 14 -6.63 0.82 -0.71
N TYR A 15 -7.61 0.09 -1.23
CA TYR A 15 -7.38 -0.83 -2.35
C TYR A 15 -7.55 -0.12 -3.68
N LYS A 16 -6.51 -0.17 -4.53
CA LYS A 16 -6.51 0.52 -5.82
C LYS A 16 -5.93 -0.36 -6.90
N PHE A 17 -6.59 -0.39 -8.05
CA PHE A 17 -6.02 -1.00 -9.25
C PHE A 17 -5.12 0.00 -9.98
N VAL A 18 -3.87 -0.39 -10.20
CA VAL A 18 -2.86 0.41 -10.92
C VAL A 18 -2.27 -0.39 -12.07
N LYS A 19 -1.74 0.30 -13.08
CA LYS A 19 -0.93 -0.34 -14.14
C LYS A 19 0.45 -0.69 -13.57
N PRO A 20 1.13 -1.74 -14.06
CA PRO A 20 2.48 -2.07 -13.61
C PRO A 20 3.50 -0.93 -13.76
N SER A 21 3.32 -0.05 -14.74
CA SER A 21 4.16 1.13 -14.95
C SER A 21 4.02 2.22 -13.86
N GLN A 22 3.00 2.13 -13.01
CA GLN A 22 2.74 3.06 -11.91
C GLN A 22 3.23 2.52 -10.56
N LEU A 23 3.72 1.28 -10.53
CA LEU A 23 4.26 0.66 -9.32
C LEU A 23 5.60 1.27 -8.97
N THR A 24 5.82 1.43 -7.67
CA THR A 24 7.06 1.90 -7.08
C THR A 24 7.62 0.83 -6.14
N GLU A 25 8.93 0.86 -5.93
CA GLU A 25 9.60 -0.08 -5.03
C GLU A 25 9.05 0.08 -3.61
N GLY A 26 8.65 -1.03 -3.00
CA GLY A 26 8.02 -1.04 -1.68
C GLY A 26 6.48 -1.01 -1.69
N ASP A 27 5.82 -0.86 -2.85
CA ASP A 27 4.36 -0.93 -2.91
C ASP A 27 3.83 -2.30 -2.42
N TRP A 28 2.73 -2.27 -1.65
CA TRP A 28 2.11 -3.49 -1.13
C TRP A 28 1.12 -4.10 -2.12
N ILE A 29 1.42 -5.33 -2.56
CA ILE A 29 0.54 -6.08 -3.45
C ILE A 29 -0.60 -6.71 -2.65
N ALA A 30 -1.84 -6.37 -2.99
CA ALA A 30 -3.02 -6.81 -2.25
C ALA A 30 -3.41 -8.27 -2.51
N LYS A 31 -3.06 -8.82 -3.68
CA LYS A 31 -3.47 -10.15 -4.14
C LYS A 31 -2.32 -10.83 -4.88
N ASP A 32 -2.13 -12.13 -4.67
CA ASP A 32 -1.07 -12.87 -5.38
C ASP A 32 -1.23 -12.76 -6.91
N ILE A 33 -0.11 -12.44 -7.55
CA ILE A 33 0.03 -12.37 -9.00
C ILE A 33 0.84 -13.59 -9.43
N VAL A 34 0.15 -14.56 -10.01
CA VAL A 34 0.73 -15.79 -10.53
C VAL A 34 0.48 -15.83 -12.04
N VAL A 35 1.53 -16.03 -12.83
CA VAL A 35 1.42 -16.19 -14.28
C VAL A 35 1.97 -17.56 -14.66
N GLY A 36 1.10 -18.43 -15.18
CA GLY A 36 1.41 -19.84 -15.39
C GLY A 36 1.64 -20.55 -14.06
N LYS A 37 2.88 -21.04 -13.83
CA LYS A 37 3.29 -21.71 -12.59
C LYS A 37 4.18 -20.85 -11.69
N LYS A 38 4.52 -19.62 -12.10
CA LYS A 38 5.43 -18.75 -11.38
C LYS A 38 4.66 -17.69 -10.58
N ARG A 39 4.90 -17.63 -9.27
CA ARG A 39 4.46 -16.52 -8.42
C ARG A 39 5.41 -15.35 -8.59
N ILE A 40 4.88 -14.19 -8.93
CA ILE A 40 5.68 -12.98 -9.18
C ILE A 40 5.74 -12.13 -7.93
N ALA A 41 4.58 -11.75 -7.38
CA ALA A 41 4.47 -10.95 -6.17
C ALA A 41 3.13 -11.20 -5.47
N GLY A 42 3.01 -10.85 -4.19
CA GLY A 42 1.76 -10.98 -3.44
C GLY A 42 1.82 -10.40 -2.03
N PRO A 43 0.73 -10.54 -1.26
CA PRO A 43 0.54 -9.84 0.03
C PRO A 43 1.47 -10.29 1.15
N LYS A 44 2.15 -11.43 0.99
CA LYS A 44 3.15 -11.92 1.95
C LYS A 44 4.51 -11.25 1.80
N ASP A 45 4.73 -10.52 0.70
CA ASP A 45 5.98 -9.83 0.45
C ASP A 45 5.96 -8.51 1.24
N LEU A 46 7.12 -8.07 1.75
CA LEU A 46 7.25 -6.81 2.52
C LEU A 46 7.04 -5.55 1.65
N GLY A 47 7.02 -5.74 0.34
CA GLY A 47 6.86 -4.71 -0.68
C GLY A 47 7.35 -5.29 -2.01
N ILE A 48 6.95 -4.68 -3.12
CA ILE A 48 7.41 -5.13 -4.44
C ILE A 48 8.81 -4.60 -4.76
N GLU A 49 9.67 -5.47 -5.27
CA GLU A 49 11.02 -5.15 -5.71
C GLU A 49 11.07 -4.65 -7.16
N LYS A 50 12.10 -3.87 -7.51
CA LYS A 50 12.33 -3.40 -8.89
C LYS A 50 12.34 -4.51 -9.95
N LYS A 51 12.87 -5.69 -9.62
CA LYS A 51 12.91 -6.86 -10.53
C LYS A 51 11.50 -7.38 -10.83
N GLN A 52 10.66 -7.45 -9.81
CA GLN A 52 9.26 -7.87 -9.93
C GLN A 52 8.45 -6.84 -10.74
N ILE A 53 8.68 -5.54 -10.51
CA ILE A 53 8.04 -4.47 -11.30
C ILE A 53 8.38 -4.60 -12.79
N HIS A 54 9.67 -4.79 -13.12
CA HIS A 54 10.10 -5.00 -14.50
C HIS A 54 9.40 -6.22 -15.14
N GLU A 55 9.35 -7.35 -14.42
CA GLU A 55 8.65 -8.54 -14.90
C GLU A 55 7.17 -8.28 -15.17
N LEU A 56 6.48 -7.55 -14.27
CA LEU A 56 5.07 -7.20 -14.46
C LEU A 56 4.84 -6.24 -15.64
N ILE A 57 5.78 -5.33 -15.90
CA ILE A 57 5.71 -4.44 -17.07
C ILE A 57 5.83 -5.23 -18.37
N GLU A 58 6.75 -6.20 -18.45
CA GLU A 58 6.88 -7.06 -19.63
C GLU A 58 5.63 -7.93 -19.83
N LEU A 59 5.05 -8.46 -18.75
CA LEU A 59 3.81 -9.23 -18.80
C LEU A 59 2.61 -8.37 -19.20
N TYR A 60 2.61 -7.08 -18.85
CA TYR A 60 1.62 -6.12 -19.29
C TYR A 60 1.70 -5.86 -20.79
N LYS A 61 2.91 -5.70 -21.34
CA LYS A 61 3.12 -5.59 -22.81
C LYS A 61 2.62 -6.83 -23.54
N GLN A 62 2.79 -8.01 -22.94
CA GLN A 62 2.28 -9.29 -23.46
C GLN A 62 0.78 -9.51 -23.23
N LYS A 63 0.05 -8.53 -22.66
CA LYS A 63 -1.38 -8.62 -22.30
C LYS A 63 -1.73 -9.77 -21.35
N LYS A 64 -0.75 -10.30 -20.61
CA LYS A 64 -0.95 -11.36 -19.60
C LYS A 64 -1.40 -10.80 -18.26
N VAL A 65 -1.05 -9.54 -17.97
CA VAL A 65 -1.45 -8.81 -16.75
C VAL A 65 -1.93 -7.43 -17.15
N ASN A 66 -3.16 -7.06 -16.80
CA ASN A 66 -3.70 -5.74 -17.16
C ASN A 66 -3.59 -4.71 -16.02
N LYS A 67 -3.93 -5.12 -14.80
CA LYS A 67 -3.90 -4.26 -13.62
C LYS A 67 -3.45 -5.06 -12.42
N VAL A 68 -2.81 -4.37 -11.48
CA VAL A 68 -2.35 -4.90 -10.21
C VAL A 68 -3.14 -4.24 -9.11
N LEU A 69 -3.65 -5.04 -8.17
CA LEU A 69 -4.31 -4.51 -6.98
C LEU A 69 -3.24 -4.23 -5.93
N ILE A 70 -3.11 -2.97 -5.53
CA ILE A 70 -2.25 -2.56 -4.43
C ILE A 70 -3.09 -2.16 -3.23
N LYS A 71 -2.50 -2.27 -2.03
CA LYS A 71 -3.02 -1.68 -0.81
C LYS A 71 -2.19 -0.43 -0.50
N GLN A 72 -2.75 0.72 -0.84
CA GLN A 72 -2.16 2.03 -0.56
C GLN A 72 -2.51 2.48 0.85
N GLY A 73 -1.51 2.99 1.57
CA GLY A 73 -1.69 3.51 2.91
C GLY A 73 -0.37 4.00 3.47
N ILE A 74 -0.45 4.87 4.49
CA ILE A 74 0.73 5.38 5.17
C ILE A 74 0.84 4.61 6.50
N PRO A 75 1.90 3.82 6.74
CA PRO A 75 2.03 3.05 7.97
C PRO A 75 2.16 3.95 9.22
N PHE A 76 2.54 5.21 9.03
CA PHE A 76 2.72 6.21 10.09
C PHE A 76 1.40 6.79 10.65
N VAL A 77 0.24 6.47 10.07
CA VAL A 77 -1.05 7.05 10.51
C VAL A 77 -1.32 6.88 12.01
N PRO A 78 -1.08 5.71 12.65
CA PRO A 78 -1.30 5.57 14.09
C PRO A 78 -0.40 6.50 14.91
N SER A 79 0.89 6.57 14.57
CA SER A 79 1.86 7.45 15.24
C SER A 79 1.51 8.93 15.04
N PHE A 80 1.12 9.31 13.82
CA PHE A 80 0.67 10.67 13.51
C PHE A 80 -0.57 11.06 14.33
N LEU A 81 -1.56 10.17 14.43
CA LEU A 81 -2.77 10.42 15.19
C LEU A 81 -2.47 10.62 16.69
N ILE A 82 -1.61 9.79 17.26
CA ILE A 82 -1.19 9.94 18.66
C ILE A 82 -0.48 11.28 18.87
N ALA A 83 0.47 11.61 18.01
CA ALA A 83 1.19 12.89 18.08
C ALA A 83 0.23 14.09 17.96
N PHE A 84 -0.76 14.00 17.07
CA PHE A 84 -1.78 15.03 16.88
C PHE A 84 -2.66 15.21 18.13
N ILE A 85 -3.11 14.12 18.74
CA ILE A 85 -3.91 14.17 19.99
C ILE A 85 -3.08 14.79 21.13
N VAL A 86 -1.82 14.36 21.28
CA VAL A 86 -0.89 14.94 22.27
C VAL A 86 -0.72 16.44 22.04
N SER A 87 -0.55 16.88 20.79
CA SER A 87 -0.43 18.29 20.46
C SER A 87 -1.70 19.09 20.78
N ILE A 88 -2.90 18.52 20.62
CA ILE A 88 -4.15 19.20 21.02
C ILE A 88 -4.24 19.33 22.55
N ILE A 89 -3.87 18.29 23.29
CA ILE A 89 -4.00 18.27 24.77
C ILE A 89 -2.99 19.21 25.43
N TYR A 90 -1.73 19.17 24.99
CA TYR A 90 -0.63 19.91 25.63
C TYR A 90 -0.26 21.21 24.90
N GLY A 91 -0.88 21.49 23.74
CA GLY A 91 -0.56 22.64 22.92
C GLY A 91 0.77 22.49 22.17
N ASN A 92 1.50 23.59 22.03
CA ASN A 92 2.80 23.57 21.35
C ASN A 92 3.88 22.98 22.26
N LEU A 93 4.23 21.72 22.04
CA LEU A 93 5.32 21.03 22.75
C LEU A 93 6.71 21.31 22.15
N LEU A 94 6.80 21.96 20.98
CA LEU A 94 8.07 22.30 20.34
C LEU A 94 9.07 23.05 21.25
N PRO A 95 8.70 24.06 22.06
CA PRO A 95 9.65 24.77 22.93
C PRO A 95 10.20 23.95 24.10
N PHE A 96 9.72 22.73 24.35
CA PHE A 96 10.24 21.83 25.38
C PHE A 96 11.19 20.76 24.83
N VAL A 97 11.29 20.62 23.51
CA VAL A 97 12.05 19.57 22.82
C VAL A 97 13.23 20.14 22.01
N ILE A 98 13.20 21.44 21.73
CA ILE A 98 14.29 22.24 21.12
C ILE A 98 14.94 23.05 22.22
#